data_AF-A0A954KSQ0-F1
#
_entry.id   AF-A0A954KSQ0-F1
#
_cell.length_a   1.000
_cell.length_b   1.000
_cell.length_c   1.000
_cell.angle_alpha   90.00
_cell.angle_beta   90.00
_cell.angle_gamma   90.00
#
_symmetry.space_group_name_H-M   'P 1'
#
loop_
_entity.id
_entity.type
_entity.pdbx_description
1 polymer ?
#
loop_
_entity_poly.entity_id
_entity_poly.type
_entity_poly.pdbx_seq_one_letter_code
_entity_poly.pdbx_strand_id
1 'polypeptide(L)'
;MFVQLHNQKTQSSRRGSLYLSVLMVTVLVSLLGMSALVVKRVQRRNHQAAMDASQARFIAQSALRIAMLDIENDPDWRYNFPNGTWETDVSLMGGTYTIEGYDPSDGDLSDNPEEPVVLIATGSKGSARQKTQLTLNPVNRGYSFLEKALVSQDIVTVTNGSYVYCNQFLTANIDIVAESGSTVTADVEAYDKVEGDGTYYGTTEVGVEQEAFPNKDDILSYYLARGTEIDYSSIQDKAVNIIKNSTCDTNVDLWSSDSCTVEQGTSWPYSGAGNLRCRNRDSVTDAATYDLTERLVNGETYTISFWARCSDFVFDYYKVIIETDASSSGVTQVTTNTGYMFGYWSYYTVTLTPTWTGTLNSATLRFESVSTTTGFHLDNISVKEPDPPAGTIYKRVLSPNHNPYGNTNSEGIYIIDCGGQNLAIDTCRILGTLVILNPGNSSQVNPGPIAWSPVHSNFPCLLVDGSFKIKSTNEGLQETRDDVNYNPIGAAHSTLGEDDDVLDIIPSKISGLIYVDKDLTLANQPNIEGVVLVGDNIDISNTFSLVYNSIFFTNPPPGFAAPETIRILLNSVQKPLN
;
A
#
# COMPACT_ATOMS: atom_id res chain seq x y z
N MET A 1 -14.98 -133.43 -71.77
CA MET A 1 -13.77 -134.08 -71.23
C MET A 1 -13.42 -133.38 -69.94
N PHE A 2 -13.26 -134.14 -68.85
CA PHE A 2 -12.96 -133.70 -67.48
C PHE A 2 -11.72 -132.79 -67.36
N VAL A 3 -11.66 -131.89 -66.37
CA VAL A 3 -10.96 -132.05 -65.05
C VAL A 3 -11.00 -130.70 -64.30
N GLN A 4 -10.83 -130.81 -62.98
CA GLN A 4 -11.24 -129.98 -61.85
C GLN A 4 -10.04 -129.23 -61.20
N LEU A 5 -10.37 -128.28 -60.29
CA LEU A 5 -9.60 -127.72 -59.14
C LEU A 5 -8.65 -126.53 -59.44
N HIS A 6 -8.53 -125.48 -58.61
CA HIS A 6 -8.69 -125.39 -57.15
C HIS A 6 -9.00 -123.95 -56.64
N ASN A 7 -9.53 -123.89 -55.41
CA ASN A 7 -9.93 -122.76 -54.54
C ASN A 7 -8.99 -121.54 -54.43
N GLN A 8 -9.60 -120.36 -54.14
CA GLN A 8 -9.26 -119.56 -52.93
C GLN A 8 -10.37 -118.54 -52.56
N LYS A 9 -10.69 -118.49 -51.26
CA LYS A 9 -11.65 -117.58 -50.60
C LYS A 9 -11.09 -116.15 -50.50
N THR A 10 -11.94 -115.13 -50.64
CA THR A 10 -11.66 -113.76 -50.14
C THR A 10 -12.76 -113.26 -49.22
N GLN A 11 -12.34 -112.89 -48.00
CA GLN A 11 -13.15 -112.43 -46.86
C GLN A 11 -13.69 -111.01 -47.01
N SER A 12 -14.74 -110.74 -46.24
CA SER A 12 -15.38 -109.45 -45.99
C SER A 12 -14.41 -108.38 -45.45
N SER A 13 -14.57 -107.13 -45.88
CA SER A 13 -14.30 -105.98 -44.99
C SER A 13 -15.07 -104.74 -45.44
N ARG A 14 -15.41 -103.91 -44.43
CA ARG A 14 -15.69 -102.45 -44.43
C ARG A 14 -17.07 -102.04 -43.90
N ARG A 15 -17.24 -102.15 -42.58
CA ARG A 15 -18.14 -101.32 -41.74
C ARG A 15 -17.39 -100.44 -40.73
N GLY A 16 -16.06 -100.42 -40.74
CA GLY A 16 -15.23 -99.69 -39.77
C GLY A 16 -14.92 -98.22 -40.11
N SER A 17 -15.00 -97.79 -41.38
CA SER A 17 -14.64 -96.40 -41.74
C SER A 17 -15.66 -95.37 -41.26
N LEU A 18 -16.96 -95.70 -41.27
CA LEU A 18 -18.02 -94.80 -40.79
C LEU A 18 -17.89 -94.52 -39.28
N TYR A 19 -17.49 -95.53 -38.49
CA TYR A 19 -17.24 -95.39 -37.06
C TYR A 19 -16.02 -94.48 -36.79
N LEU A 20 -14.94 -94.62 -37.59
CA LEU A 20 -13.79 -93.74 -37.50
C LEU A 20 -14.12 -92.30 -37.91
N SER A 21 -14.96 -92.09 -38.93
CA SER A 21 -15.40 -90.75 -39.35
C SER A 21 -16.29 -90.08 -38.29
N VAL A 22 -17.26 -90.81 -37.73
CA VAL A 22 -18.14 -90.27 -36.68
C VAL A 22 -17.35 -90.01 -35.40
N LEU A 23 -16.41 -90.88 -35.02
CA LEU A 23 -15.56 -90.68 -33.85
C LEU A 23 -14.57 -89.52 -34.04
N MET A 24 -13.97 -89.37 -35.23
CA MET A 24 -13.18 -88.19 -35.58
C MET A 24 -14.01 -86.91 -35.49
N VAL A 25 -15.22 -86.90 -36.05
CA VAL A 25 -16.12 -85.73 -36.03
C VAL A 25 -16.58 -85.39 -34.62
N THR A 26 -16.92 -86.37 -33.77
CA THR A 26 -17.33 -86.10 -32.37
C THR A 26 -16.15 -85.61 -31.52
N VAL A 27 -14.94 -86.11 -31.74
CA VAL A 27 -13.71 -85.59 -31.12
C VAL A 27 -13.43 -84.16 -31.58
N LEU A 28 -13.62 -83.85 -32.87
CA LEU A 28 -13.47 -82.50 -33.41
C LEU A 28 -14.49 -81.52 -32.82
N VAL A 29 -15.76 -81.91 -32.76
CA VAL A 29 -16.85 -81.10 -32.19
C VAL A 29 -16.64 -80.86 -30.69
N SER A 30 -16.19 -81.87 -29.94
CA SER A 30 -15.88 -81.71 -28.51
C SER A 30 -14.64 -80.84 -28.27
N LEU A 31 -13.60 -80.93 -29.11
CA LEU A 31 -12.45 -80.02 -29.08
C LEU A 31 -12.85 -78.57 -29.40
N LEU A 32 -13.71 -78.35 -30.39
CA LEU A 32 -14.25 -77.04 -30.72
C LEU A 32 -15.10 -76.48 -29.56
N GLY A 33 -15.94 -77.31 -28.94
CA GLY A 33 -16.75 -76.94 -27.77
C GLY A 33 -15.90 -76.53 -26.56
N MET A 34 -14.85 -77.30 -26.24
CA MET A 34 -13.92 -76.97 -25.16
C MET A 34 -13.09 -75.71 -25.47
N SER A 35 -12.62 -75.56 -26.70
CA SER A 35 -11.87 -74.37 -27.14
C SER A 35 -12.72 -73.10 -27.01
N ALA A 36 -13.99 -73.14 -27.42
CA ALA A 36 -14.93 -72.02 -27.29
C ALA A 36 -15.18 -71.64 -25.82
N LEU A 37 -15.29 -72.62 -24.91
CA LEU A 37 -15.46 -72.36 -23.48
C LEU A 37 -14.23 -71.72 -22.83
N VAL A 38 -13.02 -72.16 -23.21
CA VAL A 38 -11.76 -71.55 -22.74
C VAL A 38 -11.66 -70.10 -23.23
N VAL A 39 -11.94 -69.84 -24.51
CA VAL A 39 -11.96 -68.48 -25.06
C VAL A 39 -12.97 -67.60 -24.34
N LYS A 40 -14.19 -68.10 -24.05
CA LYS A 40 -15.19 -67.34 -23.30
C LYS A 40 -14.77 -67.04 -21.86
N ARG A 41 -14.07 -67.95 -21.18
CA ARG A 41 -13.52 -67.69 -19.83
C ARG A 41 -12.43 -66.63 -19.87
N VAL A 42 -11.54 -66.68 -20.87
CA VAL A 42 -10.48 -65.67 -21.06
C VAL A 42 -11.11 -64.30 -21.38
N GLN A 43 -12.07 -64.25 -22.31
CA GLN A 43 -12.80 -63.02 -22.65
C GLN A 43 -13.52 -62.44 -21.43
N ARG A 44 -14.20 -63.27 -20.62
CA ARG A 44 -14.88 -62.80 -19.40
C ARG A 44 -13.89 -62.25 -18.38
N ARG A 45 -12.72 -62.89 -18.19
CA ARG A 45 -11.67 -62.38 -17.29
C ARG A 45 -11.10 -61.06 -17.79
N ASN A 46 -10.84 -60.93 -19.10
CA ASN A 46 -10.35 -59.68 -19.69
C ASN A 46 -11.39 -58.56 -19.56
N HIS A 47 -12.67 -58.86 -19.79
CA HIS A 47 -13.75 -57.88 -19.63
C HIS A 47 -13.90 -57.46 -18.16
N GLN A 48 -13.86 -58.41 -17.22
CA GLN A 48 -13.89 -58.10 -15.79
C GLN A 48 -12.67 -57.25 -15.38
N ALA A 49 -11.46 -57.59 -15.82
CA ALA A 49 -10.26 -56.81 -15.52
C ALA A 49 -10.33 -55.39 -16.10
N ALA A 50 -10.90 -55.22 -17.30
CA ALA A 50 -11.11 -53.91 -17.91
C ALA A 50 -12.17 -53.08 -17.16
N MET A 51 -13.24 -53.72 -16.69
CA MET A 51 -14.25 -53.09 -15.83
C MET A 51 -13.64 -52.68 -14.48
N ASP A 52 -12.91 -53.58 -13.83
CA ASP A 52 -12.25 -53.33 -12.54
C ASP A 52 -11.23 -52.19 -12.66
N ALA A 53 -10.45 -52.13 -13.75
CA ALA A 53 -9.51 -51.05 -14.01
C ALA A 53 -10.20 -49.70 -14.24
N SER A 54 -11.31 -49.68 -14.98
CA SER A 54 -12.10 -48.46 -15.21
C SER A 54 -12.72 -47.98 -13.90
N GLN A 55 -13.22 -48.90 -13.07
CA GLN A 55 -13.80 -48.58 -11.77
C GLN A 55 -12.74 -48.11 -10.76
N ALA A 56 -11.57 -48.75 -10.72
CA ALA A 56 -10.44 -48.31 -9.91
C ALA A 56 -9.99 -46.88 -10.30
N ARG A 57 -10.01 -46.53 -11.59
CA ARG A 57 -9.71 -45.17 -12.05
C ARG A 57 -10.75 -44.16 -11.57
N PHE A 58 -12.04 -44.50 -11.66
CA PHE A 58 -13.11 -43.64 -11.16
C PHE A 58 -13.02 -43.44 -9.65
N ILE A 59 -12.70 -44.50 -8.90
CA ILE A 59 -12.46 -44.43 -7.45
C ILE A 59 -11.30 -43.48 -7.14
N ALA A 60 -10.18 -43.57 -7.87
CA ALA A 60 -9.03 -42.69 -7.64
C ALA A 60 -9.36 -41.21 -7.91
N GLN A 61 -10.12 -40.92 -8.98
CA GLN A 61 -10.55 -39.55 -9.30
C GLN A 61 -11.55 -39.00 -8.28
N SER A 62 -12.47 -39.83 -7.78
CA SER A 62 -13.38 -39.45 -6.71
C SER A 62 -12.64 -39.21 -5.39
N ALA A 63 -11.62 -40.02 -5.08
CA ALA A 63 -10.78 -39.83 -3.90
C ALA A 63 -10.00 -38.50 -3.93
N LEU A 64 -9.51 -38.06 -5.10
CA LEU A 64 -8.92 -36.72 -5.21
C LEU A 64 -9.93 -35.61 -4.89
N ARG A 65 -11.19 -35.75 -5.30
CA ARG A 65 -12.22 -34.77 -4.96
C ARG A 65 -12.57 -34.77 -3.48
N ILE A 66 -12.51 -35.93 -2.83
CA ILE A 66 -12.67 -36.02 -1.37
C ILE A 66 -11.51 -35.29 -0.70
N ALA A 67 -10.26 -35.59 -1.09
CA ALA A 67 -9.08 -34.89 -0.55
C ALA A 67 -9.17 -33.36 -0.70
N MET A 68 -9.62 -32.88 -1.87
CA MET A 68 -9.83 -31.45 -2.08
C MET A 68 -10.92 -30.86 -1.18
N LEU A 69 -12.01 -31.61 -0.97
CA LEU A 69 -13.09 -31.20 -0.09
C LEU A 69 -12.65 -31.17 1.38
N ASP A 70 -11.78 -32.10 1.79
CA ASP A 70 -11.20 -32.13 3.13
C ASP A 70 -10.31 -30.89 3.36
N ILE A 71 -9.49 -30.54 2.36
CA ILE A 71 -8.70 -29.29 2.38
C ILE A 71 -9.60 -28.05 2.44
N GLU A 72 -10.66 -28.00 1.63
CA GLU A 72 -11.57 -26.84 1.56
C GLU A 72 -12.36 -26.63 2.86
N ASN A 73 -12.66 -27.70 3.60
CA ASN A 73 -13.42 -27.63 4.86
C ASN A 73 -12.56 -27.50 6.12
N ASP A 74 -11.24 -27.59 6.01
CA ASP A 74 -10.32 -27.52 7.15
C ASP A 74 -9.35 -26.32 7.00
N PRO A 75 -9.57 -25.22 7.74
CA PRO A 75 -8.67 -24.06 7.72
C PRO A 75 -7.22 -24.39 8.09
N ASP A 76 -7.00 -25.46 8.87
CA ASP A 76 -5.70 -25.89 9.36
C ASP A 76 -5.20 -27.16 8.64
N TRP A 77 -5.70 -27.43 7.43
CA TRP A 77 -5.44 -28.67 6.70
C TRP A 77 -3.94 -28.99 6.56
N ARG A 78 -3.09 -27.98 6.37
CA ARG A 78 -1.62 -28.15 6.24
C ARG A 78 -0.98 -28.77 7.49
N TYR A 79 -1.54 -28.46 8.65
CA TYR A 79 -1.09 -29.00 9.93
C TYR A 79 -1.75 -30.35 10.23
N ASN A 80 -3.05 -30.48 9.93
CA ASN A 80 -3.84 -31.68 10.21
C ASN A 80 -3.53 -32.83 9.24
N PHE A 81 -3.10 -32.52 8.02
CA PHE A 81 -2.72 -33.46 6.97
C PHE A 81 -1.24 -33.28 6.60
N PRO A 82 -0.31 -33.79 7.43
CA PRO A 82 1.12 -33.65 7.18
C PRO A 82 1.54 -34.38 5.91
N ASN A 83 2.76 -34.09 5.44
CA ASN A 83 3.35 -34.76 4.28
C ASN A 83 3.34 -36.29 4.48
N GLY A 84 2.73 -37.00 3.53
CA GLY A 84 2.60 -38.46 3.54
C GLY A 84 1.17 -38.94 3.28
N THR A 85 0.81 -40.06 3.91
CA THR A 85 -0.49 -40.71 3.68
C THR A 85 -1.57 -40.12 4.60
N TRP A 86 -2.64 -39.60 4.00
CA TRP A 86 -3.77 -38.99 4.72
C TRP A 86 -4.83 -40.05 5.04
N GLU A 87 -5.17 -40.88 4.05
CA GLU A 87 -6.16 -41.95 4.21
C GLU A 87 -5.66 -43.24 3.56
N THR A 88 -5.94 -44.38 4.18
CA THR A 88 -5.48 -45.70 3.70
C THR A 88 -6.63 -46.70 3.59
N ASP A 89 -6.73 -47.36 2.43
CA ASP A 89 -7.68 -48.43 2.11
C ASP A 89 -9.15 -48.17 2.51
N VAL A 90 -9.60 -46.92 2.36
CA VAL A 90 -10.99 -46.51 2.69
C VAL A 90 -11.95 -47.02 1.61
N SER A 91 -13.09 -47.58 2.04
CA SER A 91 -14.05 -48.21 1.13
C SER A 91 -14.87 -47.19 0.34
N LEU A 92 -14.86 -47.27 -0.99
CA LEU A 92 -15.64 -46.41 -1.88
C LEU A 92 -16.12 -47.17 -3.11
N MET A 93 -17.42 -47.09 -3.42
CA MET A 93 -18.04 -47.68 -4.63
C MET A 93 -17.69 -49.17 -4.86
N GLY A 94 -17.55 -49.93 -3.77
CA GLY A 94 -17.21 -51.36 -3.78
C GLY A 94 -15.75 -51.69 -4.08
N GLY A 95 -14.85 -50.69 -4.07
CA GLY A 95 -13.40 -50.86 -4.02
C GLY A 95 -12.82 -50.11 -2.82
N THR A 96 -11.51 -49.86 -2.81
CA THR A 96 -10.85 -49.02 -1.80
C THR A 96 -10.07 -47.89 -2.43
N TYR A 97 -9.77 -46.84 -1.67
CA TYR A 97 -8.85 -45.79 -2.07
C TYR A 97 -7.84 -45.44 -0.98
N THR A 98 -6.77 -44.77 -1.37
CA THR A 98 -5.71 -44.24 -0.49
C THR A 98 -5.33 -42.85 -1.02
N ILE A 99 -5.19 -41.87 -0.14
CA ILE A 99 -4.82 -40.49 -0.46
C ILE A 99 -3.46 -40.21 0.19
N GLU A 100 -2.55 -39.63 -0.59
CA GLU A 100 -1.24 -39.17 -0.15
C GLU A 100 -1.07 -37.70 -0.59
N GLY A 101 -0.55 -36.85 0.29
CA GLY A 101 -0.23 -35.45 0.01
C GLY A 101 1.25 -35.17 0.24
N TYR A 102 1.91 -34.53 -0.72
CA TYR A 102 3.35 -34.26 -0.68
C TYR A 102 3.64 -32.79 -0.94
N ASP A 103 4.57 -32.25 -0.16
CA ASP A 103 5.24 -31.00 -0.51
C ASP A 103 6.38 -31.29 -1.52
N PRO A 104 6.39 -30.67 -2.71
CA PRO A 104 7.42 -30.87 -3.73
C PRO A 104 8.66 -29.98 -3.54
N SER A 105 8.63 -28.96 -2.69
CA SER A 105 9.73 -28.02 -2.46
C SER A 105 10.74 -28.59 -1.48
N ASP A 106 10.31 -28.93 -0.27
CA ASP A 106 11.21 -29.31 0.83
C ASP A 106 10.69 -30.47 1.71
N GLY A 107 9.42 -30.85 1.55
CA GLY A 107 8.81 -31.95 2.27
C GLY A 107 8.13 -31.56 3.58
N ASP A 108 7.96 -30.29 3.89
CA ASP A 108 7.10 -29.80 4.96
C ASP A 108 5.89 -29.09 4.35
N LEU A 109 4.66 -29.46 4.75
CA LEU A 109 3.46 -28.77 4.25
C LEU A 109 3.06 -27.58 5.12
N SER A 110 3.66 -27.43 6.30
CA SER A 110 3.19 -26.55 7.38
C SER A 110 3.97 -25.25 7.55
N ASP A 111 5.10 -25.11 6.87
CA ASP A 111 6.05 -24.02 7.05
C ASP A 111 5.76 -22.82 6.12
N ASN A 112 5.33 -23.08 4.89
CA ASN A 112 5.05 -22.05 3.90
C ASN A 112 3.67 -22.26 3.22
N PRO A 113 2.68 -21.39 3.53
CA PRO A 113 1.33 -21.49 2.97
C PRO A 113 1.28 -21.26 1.45
N GLU A 114 2.28 -20.60 0.87
CA GLU A 114 2.34 -20.31 -0.57
C GLU A 114 2.87 -21.48 -1.40
N GLU A 115 3.31 -22.57 -0.76
CA GLU A 115 3.91 -23.70 -1.46
C GLU A 115 2.88 -24.65 -2.06
N PRO A 116 3.13 -25.20 -3.25
CA PRO A 116 2.19 -26.11 -3.90
C PRO A 116 2.13 -27.45 -3.17
N VAL A 117 0.96 -28.10 -3.15
CA VAL A 117 0.81 -29.49 -2.66
C VAL A 117 0.50 -30.45 -3.80
N VAL A 118 1.13 -31.61 -3.79
CA VAL A 118 0.88 -32.70 -4.74
C VAL A 118 0.05 -33.78 -4.08
N LEU A 119 -1.18 -33.96 -4.54
CA LEU A 119 -2.07 -35.05 -4.11
C LEU A 119 -1.95 -36.25 -5.04
N ILE A 120 -1.81 -37.44 -4.46
CA ILE A 120 -1.81 -38.72 -5.16
C ILE A 120 -2.93 -39.58 -4.58
N ALA A 121 -3.92 -39.92 -5.42
CA ALA A 121 -4.95 -40.89 -5.05
C ALA A 121 -4.73 -42.22 -5.75
N THR A 122 -4.79 -43.30 -4.98
CA THR A 122 -4.73 -44.68 -5.46
C THR A 122 -6.08 -45.36 -5.28
N GLY A 123 -6.79 -45.66 -6.36
CA GLY A 123 -8.03 -46.45 -6.33
C GLY A 123 -7.77 -47.93 -6.63
N SER A 124 -8.46 -48.82 -5.92
CA SER A 124 -8.33 -50.28 -6.05
C SER A 124 -9.69 -50.97 -6.22
N LYS A 125 -9.76 -51.96 -7.12
CA LYS A 125 -10.93 -52.83 -7.30
C LYS A 125 -10.45 -54.21 -7.73
N GLY A 126 -10.71 -55.23 -6.91
CA GLY A 126 -10.19 -56.58 -7.16
C GLY A 126 -8.66 -56.58 -7.20
N SER A 127 -8.07 -56.96 -8.34
CA SER A 127 -6.61 -56.88 -8.57
C SER A 127 -6.17 -55.62 -9.32
N ALA A 128 -7.10 -54.77 -9.75
CA ALA A 128 -6.77 -53.55 -10.46
C ALA A 128 -6.43 -52.42 -9.47
N ARG A 129 -5.35 -51.69 -9.75
CA ARG A 129 -4.95 -50.47 -9.04
C ARG A 129 -4.71 -49.35 -10.06
N GLN A 130 -5.17 -48.14 -9.77
CA GLN A 130 -4.97 -46.95 -10.58
C GLN A 130 -4.52 -45.79 -9.70
N LYS A 131 -3.45 -45.10 -10.09
CA LYS A 131 -3.00 -43.87 -9.43
C LYS A 131 -3.33 -42.65 -10.30
N THR A 132 -3.80 -41.58 -9.67
CA THR A 132 -4.01 -40.26 -10.29
C THR A 132 -3.33 -39.20 -9.42
N GLN A 133 -2.64 -38.25 -10.04
CA GLN A 133 -1.94 -37.17 -9.37
C GLN A 133 -2.58 -35.83 -9.73
N LEU A 134 -2.62 -34.92 -8.76
CA LEU A 134 -3.08 -33.54 -8.89
C LEU A 134 -2.12 -32.61 -8.14
N THR A 135 -1.60 -31.60 -8.82
CA THR A 135 -0.87 -30.50 -8.16
C THR A 135 -1.80 -29.33 -7.91
N LEU A 136 -1.86 -28.89 -6.66
CA LEU A 136 -2.64 -27.75 -6.19
C LEU A 136 -1.68 -26.61 -5.88
N ASN A 137 -1.87 -25.47 -6.53
CA ASN A 137 -1.12 -24.26 -6.21
C ASN A 137 -2.03 -23.35 -5.38
N PRO A 138 -1.61 -22.95 -4.17
CA PRO A 138 -2.34 -21.94 -3.41
C PRO A 138 -2.31 -20.62 -4.19
N VAL A 139 -3.44 -19.92 -4.20
CA VAL A 139 -3.52 -18.55 -4.70
C VAL A 139 -3.72 -17.67 -3.48
N ASN A 140 -2.66 -16.97 -3.07
CA ASN A 140 -2.75 -15.95 -2.05
C ASN A 140 -3.49 -14.75 -2.65
N ARG A 141 -4.79 -14.63 -2.35
CA ARG A 141 -5.68 -13.58 -2.86
C ARG A 141 -6.22 -12.78 -1.69
N GLY A 142 -6.36 -11.48 -1.88
CA GLY A 142 -7.04 -10.63 -0.92
C GLY A 142 -8.51 -10.99 -0.77
N TYR A 143 -9.13 -10.50 0.30
CA TYR A 143 -10.59 -10.47 0.44
C TYR A 143 -11.26 -9.70 -0.71
N SER A 144 -12.54 -9.97 -0.96
CA SER A 144 -13.36 -9.31 -2.00
C SER A 144 -13.30 -7.79 -1.94
N PHE A 145 -13.31 -7.22 -0.73
CA PHE A 145 -13.21 -5.78 -0.54
C PHE A 145 -11.94 -5.14 -1.12
N LEU A 146 -10.87 -5.91 -1.35
CA LEU A 146 -9.64 -5.42 -1.99
C LEU A 146 -9.75 -5.34 -3.53
N GLU A 147 -10.82 -5.85 -4.15
CA GLU A 147 -11.14 -5.58 -5.56
C GLU A 147 -11.61 -4.15 -5.79
N LYS A 148 -12.11 -3.51 -4.72
CA LYS A 148 -12.66 -2.16 -4.70
C LYS A 148 -11.54 -1.18 -4.35
N ALA A 149 -11.69 0.08 -4.76
CA ALA A 149 -10.70 1.10 -4.42
C ALA A 149 -10.93 1.70 -3.04
N LEU A 150 -12.20 1.89 -2.67
CA LEU A 150 -12.57 2.47 -1.40
C LEU A 150 -13.76 1.70 -0.84
N VAL A 151 -13.67 1.28 0.41
CA VAL A 151 -14.75 0.57 1.12
C VAL A 151 -14.96 1.23 2.48
N SER A 152 -16.18 1.69 2.70
CA SER A 152 -16.70 2.13 4.00
C SER A 152 -17.61 1.05 4.58
N GLN A 153 -17.39 0.66 5.82
CA GLN A 153 -18.31 -0.22 6.54
C GLN A 153 -19.59 0.49 7.04
N ASP A 154 -19.67 1.81 6.87
CA ASP A 154 -20.88 2.60 7.14
C ASP A 154 -21.23 3.46 5.90
N ILE A 155 -21.31 4.79 6.05
CA ILE A 155 -21.72 5.73 5.00
C ILE A 155 -20.48 6.35 4.32
N VAL A 156 -20.61 6.71 3.04
CA VAL A 156 -19.69 7.63 2.34
C VAL A 156 -20.44 8.92 2.01
N THR A 157 -19.97 10.05 2.53
CA THR A 157 -20.58 11.37 2.31
C THR A 157 -19.64 12.28 1.52
N VAL A 158 -20.13 12.86 0.42
CA VAL A 158 -19.40 13.82 -0.43
C VAL A 158 -20.05 15.20 -0.34
N THR A 159 -19.42 16.12 0.38
CA THR A 159 -20.03 17.39 0.80
C THR A 159 -19.53 18.60 0.01
N ASN A 160 -20.12 19.79 0.22
CA ASN A 160 -19.52 21.08 -0.13
C ASN A 160 -19.11 21.29 -1.61
N GLY A 161 -19.83 20.70 -2.57
CA GLY A 161 -19.50 20.87 -3.98
C GLY A 161 -18.20 20.17 -4.40
N SER A 162 -17.88 19.05 -3.77
CA SER A 162 -16.60 18.36 -3.94
C SER A 162 -16.48 17.62 -5.26
N TYR A 163 -15.25 17.43 -5.73
CA TYR A 163 -14.92 16.61 -6.89
C TYR A 163 -14.20 15.34 -6.46
N VAL A 164 -14.80 14.18 -6.75
CA VAL A 164 -14.23 12.85 -6.47
C VAL A 164 -13.92 12.16 -7.78
N TYR A 165 -12.69 11.69 -7.93
CA TYR A 165 -12.26 10.83 -9.03
C TYR A 165 -11.79 9.49 -8.48
N CYS A 166 -12.34 8.40 -9.00
CA CYS A 166 -11.84 7.06 -8.79
C CYS A 166 -11.96 6.24 -10.07
N ASN A 167 -10.92 5.48 -10.42
CA ASN A 167 -10.90 4.63 -11.62
C ASN A 167 -11.46 3.21 -11.37
N GLN A 168 -12.17 3.01 -10.27
CA GLN A 168 -12.73 1.74 -9.80
C GLN A 168 -13.91 2.01 -8.84
N PHE A 169 -14.51 0.97 -8.29
CA PHE A 169 -15.63 1.04 -7.35
C PHE A 169 -15.31 1.82 -6.05
N LEU A 170 -16.24 2.72 -5.69
CA LEU A 170 -16.44 3.24 -4.33
C LEU A 170 -17.62 2.49 -3.69
N THR A 171 -17.38 1.88 -2.53
CA THR A 171 -18.32 0.96 -1.89
C THR A 171 -18.70 1.44 -0.50
N ALA A 172 -19.99 1.37 -0.15
CA ALA A 172 -20.48 1.63 1.20
C ALA A 172 -21.42 0.51 1.67
N ASN A 173 -21.24 0.05 2.92
CA ASN A 173 -22.12 -0.95 3.53
C ASN A 173 -23.46 -0.38 3.99
N ILE A 174 -23.66 0.94 3.96
CA ILE A 174 -24.97 1.57 4.13
C ILE A 174 -25.30 2.43 2.91
N ASP A 175 -24.95 3.71 2.94
CA ASP A 175 -25.35 4.69 1.91
C ASP A 175 -24.13 5.39 1.30
N ILE A 176 -24.25 5.77 0.04
CA ILE A 176 -23.38 6.76 -0.60
C ILE A 176 -24.21 8.02 -0.85
N VAL A 177 -23.80 9.14 -0.26
CA VAL A 177 -24.50 10.42 -0.32
C VAL A 177 -23.61 11.49 -0.95
N ALA A 178 -24.04 12.08 -2.06
CA ALA A 178 -23.38 13.23 -2.67
C ALA A 178 -24.27 14.47 -2.57
N GLU A 179 -23.81 15.50 -1.86
CA GLU A 179 -24.55 16.77 -1.69
C GLU A 179 -24.65 17.57 -3.00
N SER A 180 -25.56 18.56 -3.00
CA SER A 180 -25.75 19.45 -4.14
C SER A 180 -24.44 20.13 -4.58
N GLY A 181 -24.14 20.06 -5.88
CA GLY A 181 -22.92 20.59 -6.48
C GLY A 181 -21.73 19.65 -6.44
N SER A 182 -21.78 18.55 -5.67
CA SER A 182 -20.72 17.54 -5.65
C SER A 182 -20.75 16.70 -6.94
N THR A 183 -19.57 16.27 -7.38
CA THR A 183 -19.37 15.45 -8.57
C THR A 183 -18.57 14.20 -8.22
N VAL A 184 -19.12 13.03 -8.52
CA VAL A 184 -18.47 11.72 -8.33
C VAL A 184 -18.22 11.09 -9.70
N THR A 185 -16.96 11.02 -10.10
CA THR A 185 -16.47 10.35 -11.31
C THR A 185 -15.88 9.00 -10.91
N ALA A 186 -16.76 8.04 -10.64
CA ALA A 186 -16.43 6.68 -10.26
C ALA A 186 -17.67 5.78 -10.45
N ASP A 187 -17.45 4.48 -10.56
CA ASP A 187 -18.52 3.50 -10.31
C ASP A 187 -18.76 3.42 -8.80
N VAL A 188 -20.02 3.39 -8.38
CA VAL A 188 -20.41 3.42 -6.97
C VAL A 188 -21.38 2.30 -6.66
N GLU A 189 -21.22 1.67 -5.51
CA GLU A 189 -22.08 0.60 -5.02
C GLU A 189 -22.40 0.78 -3.54
N ALA A 190 -23.66 0.59 -3.18
CA ALA A 190 -24.12 0.74 -1.80
C ALA A 190 -25.09 -0.40 -1.41
N TYR A 191 -25.09 -0.77 -0.13
CA TYR A 191 -26.03 -1.76 0.38
C TYR A 191 -27.48 -1.23 0.37
N ASP A 192 -27.74 -0.04 0.92
CA ASP A 192 -29.09 0.52 1.03
C ASP A 192 -29.39 1.55 -0.06
N LYS A 193 -28.65 2.67 -0.15
CA LYS A 193 -28.92 3.72 -1.16
C LYS A 193 -27.67 4.39 -1.73
N VAL A 194 -27.81 4.82 -2.98
CA VAL A 194 -26.99 5.88 -3.57
C VAL A 194 -27.91 7.09 -3.73
N GLU A 195 -27.68 8.15 -2.96
CA GLU A 195 -28.58 9.31 -2.85
C GLU A 195 -27.86 10.67 -2.84
N GLY A 196 -28.65 11.73 -2.67
CA GLY A 196 -28.21 13.13 -2.69
C GLY A 196 -28.42 13.85 -4.03
N ASP A 197 -28.24 15.17 -4.01
CA ASP A 197 -28.44 16.06 -5.16
C ASP A 197 -27.16 16.27 -6.00
N GLY A 198 -26.10 15.50 -5.72
CA GLY A 198 -24.84 15.47 -6.47
C GLY A 198 -24.95 14.76 -7.81
N THR A 199 -23.90 14.85 -8.64
CA THR A 199 -23.83 14.20 -9.95
C THR A 199 -22.91 13.00 -9.93
N TYR A 200 -23.43 11.83 -10.31
CA TYR A 200 -22.67 10.58 -10.48
C TYR A 200 -22.45 10.30 -11.98
N TYR A 201 -21.20 10.07 -12.39
CA TYR A 201 -20.84 9.82 -13.79
C TYR A 201 -20.58 8.35 -14.14
N GLY A 202 -20.30 7.49 -13.15
CA GLY A 202 -20.15 6.04 -13.34
C GLY A 202 -21.46 5.28 -13.12
N THR A 203 -21.36 3.95 -13.06
CA THR A 203 -22.51 3.10 -12.72
C THR A 203 -22.85 3.23 -11.25
N THR A 204 -24.14 3.28 -10.94
CA THR A 204 -24.67 3.26 -9.57
C THR A 204 -25.36 1.92 -9.34
N GLU A 205 -24.87 1.12 -8.39
CA GLU A 205 -25.49 -0.14 -7.98
C GLU A 205 -25.96 -0.07 -6.51
N VAL A 206 -27.13 -0.66 -6.24
CA VAL A 206 -27.75 -0.67 -4.91
C VAL A 206 -28.18 -2.09 -4.57
N GLY A 207 -28.08 -2.48 -3.30
CA GLY A 207 -28.41 -3.82 -2.83
C GLY A 207 -27.28 -4.82 -3.06
N VAL A 208 -26.03 -4.34 -3.12
CA VAL A 208 -24.84 -5.20 -3.11
C VAL A 208 -24.65 -5.85 -1.74
N GLU A 209 -23.90 -6.94 -1.66
CA GLU A 209 -23.58 -7.57 -0.37
C GLU A 209 -22.67 -6.67 0.47
N GLN A 210 -22.88 -6.65 1.79
CA GLN A 210 -22.01 -5.90 2.70
C GLN A 210 -20.63 -6.56 2.79
N GLU A 211 -19.58 -5.76 2.71
CA GLU A 211 -18.21 -6.21 2.86
C GLU A 211 -17.84 -6.26 4.35
N ALA A 212 -17.41 -7.43 4.84
CA ALA A 212 -16.97 -7.58 6.23
C ALA A 212 -15.44 -7.60 6.30
N PHE A 213 -14.86 -6.71 7.10
CA PHE A 213 -13.42 -6.76 7.39
C PHE A 213 -13.09 -7.85 8.42
N PRO A 214 -11.87 -8.41 8.38
CA PRO A 214 -11.33 -9.22 9.47
C PRO A 214 -11.32 -8.46 10.80
N ASN A 215 -11.10 -9.19 11.90
CA ASN A 215 -10.87 -8.54 13.18
C ASN A 215 -9.64 -7.62 13.06
N LYS A 216 -9.73 -6.40 13.58
CA LYS A 216 -8.63 -5.45 13.57
C LYS A 216 -7.36 -5.98 14.23
N ASP A 217 -7.50 -6.80 15.27
CA ASP A 217 -6.35 -7.42 15.93
C ASP A 217 -5.57 -8.32 14.96
N ASP A 218 -6.28 -9.04 14.08
CA ASP A 218 -5.66 -9.88 13.05
C ASP A 218 -4.94 -9.02 12.00
N ILE A 219 -5.56 -7.91 11.58
CA ILE A 219 -4.97 -6.92 10.66
C ILE A 219 -3.67 -6.35 11.22
N LEU A 220 -3.66 -5.95 12.51
CA LEU A 220 -2.56 -5.24 13.12
C LEU A 220 -1.44 -6.16 13.65
N SER A 221 -1.76 -7.41 13.98
CA SER A 221 -0.85 -8.37 14.66
C SER A 221 0.55 -8.46 14.03
N TYR A 222 0.62 -8.59 12.70
CA TYR A 222 1.88 -8.67 11.95
C TYR A 222 2.73 -7.41 12.13
N TYR A 223 2.12 -6.23 11.99
CA TYR A 223 2.82 -4.95 12.03
C TYR A 223 3.23 -4.59 13.46
N LEU A 224 2.41 -4.91 14.46
CA LEU A 224 2.75 -4.72 15.87
C LEU A 224 3.91 -5.61 16.33
N ALA A 225 4.02 -6.82 15.78
CA ALA A 225 5.11 -7.74 16.12
C ALA A 225 6.46 -7.35 15.50
N ARG A 226 6.46 -6.59 14.40
CA ARG A 226 7.67 -6.28 13.59
C ARG A 226 8.04 -4.80 13.57
N GLY A 227 7.10 -3.93 13.96
CA GLY A 227 7.29 -2.49 13.97
C GLY A 227 8.21 -2.01 15.08
N THR A 228 8.83 -0.86 14.85
CA THR A 228 9.61 -0.13 15.86
C THR A 228 8.78 0.99 16.45
N GLU A 229 8.66 1.01 17.77
CA GLU A 229 7.96 2.06 18.50
C GLU A 229 8.68 3.41 18.37
N ILE A 230 7.91 4.44 18.06
CA ILE A 230 8.29 5.84 18.20
C ILE A 230 7.53 6.37 19.41
N ASP A 231 8.27 6.73 20.45
CA ASP A 231 7.69 7.37 21.64
C ASP A 231 7.07 8.70 21.23
N TYR A 232 5.76 8.85 21.42
CA TYR A 232 5.03 10.07 21.08
C TYR A 232 5.68 11.33 21.69
N SER A 233 6.26 11.21 22.89
CA SER A 233 6.90 12.34 23.58
C SER A 233 8.15 12.87 22.86
N SER A 234 8.77 12.05 22.00
CA SER A 234 9.93 12.42 21.18
C SER A 234 9.58 13.29 19.97
N ILE A 235 8.30 13.37 19.59
CA ILE A 235 7.82 14.16 18.45
C ILE A 235 7.65 15.63 18.89
N GLN A 236 8.78 16.35 18.91
CA GLN A 236 8.90 17.75 19.35
C GLN A 236 9.55 18.63 18.28
N ASP A 237 9.16 18.44 17.01
CA ASP A 237 9.76 19.18 15.90
C ASP A 237 9.57 20.69 16.02
N LYS A 238 10.47 21.43 15.37
CA LYS A 238 10.59 22.89 15.46
C LYS A 238 10.77 23.52 14.09
N ALA A 239 10.24 24.72 13.93
CA ALA A 239 10.44 25.49 12.72
C ALA A 239 11.90 25.97 12.63
N VAL A 240 12.51 25.74 11.46
CA VAL A 240 13.88 26.17 11.16
C VAL A 240 13.87 27.65 10.76
N ASN A 241 14.98 28.35 11.03
CA ASN A 241 15.16 29.71 10.54
C ASN A 241 15.30 29.69 9.01
N ILE A 242 14.42 30.39 8.29
CA ILE A 242 14.42 30.34 6.82
C ILE A 242 15.48 31.24 6.19
N ILE A 243 16.13 32.11 6.96
CA ILE A 243 17.28 32.89 6.52
C ILE A 243 18.59 32.24 6.96
N LYS A 244 19.62 32.36 6.11
CA LYS A 244 20.97 31.86 6.35
C LYS A 244 21.89 32.99 6.81
N ASN A 245 23.02 32.64 7.45
CA ASN A 245 23.98 33.59 8.03
C ASN A 245 23.32 34.64 8.95
N SER A 246 22.41 34.18 9.81
CA SER A 246 21.61 35.01 10.71
C SER A 246 22.42 35.88 11.67
N THR A 247 23.65 35.44 12.02
CA THR A 247 24.53 36.14 12.96
C THR A 247 25.40 37.20 12.27
N CYS A 248 25.52 37.17 10.93
CA CYS A 248 26.39 38.08 10.17
C CYS A 248 27.86 38.06 10.64
N ASP A 249 28.31 36.94 11.24
CA ASP A 249 29.70 36.73 11.68
C ASP A 249 30.66 36.55 10.49
N THR A 250 30.11 36.19 9.34
CA THR A 250 30.81 36.10 8.05
C THR A 250 30.33 37.22 7.10
N ASN A 251 30.79 37.20 5.84
CA ASN A 251 30.34 38.17 4.84
C ASN A 251 28.80 38.21 4.73
N VAL A 252 28.25 39.38 4.42
CA VAL A 252 26.79 39.59 4.36
C VAL A 252 26.28 39.48 2.92
N ASP A 253 26.90 38.64 2.09
CA ASP A 253 26.65 38.57 0.63
C ASP A 253 25.24 38.06 0.27
N LEU A 254 24.53 37.46 1.23
CA LEU A 254 23.11 37.07 1.10
C LEU A 254 22.15 38.25 1.35
N TRP A 255 22.67 39.35 1.87
CA TRP A 255 21.91 40.58 2.09
C TRP A 255 22.17 41.56 0.95
N SER A 256 21.11 42.23 0.54
CA SER A 256 21.15 43.30 -0.46
C SER A 256 20.75 44.63 0.17
N SER A 257 20.86 45.68 -0.63
CA SER A 257 20.44 47.03 -0.26
C SER A 257 19.65 47.65 -1.40
N ASP A 258 18.78 48.61 -1.10
CA ASP A 258 18.27 49.52 -2.12
C ASP A 258 19.35 50.56 -2.47
N SER A 259 19.08 51.86 -2.24
CA SER A 259 20.02 52.96 -2.52
C SER A 259 21.10 53.15 -1.45
N CYS A 260 21.03 52.41 -0.33
CA CYS A 260 21.97 52.53 0.78
C CYS A 260 23.17 51.57 0.65
N THR A 261 24.05 51.58 1.65
CA THR A 261 25.16 50.62 1.76
C THR A 261 24.87 49.61 2.86
N VAL A 262 24.81 48.33 2.50
CA VAL A 262 24.79 47.20 3.44
C VAL A 262 26.16 46.51 3.43
N GLU A 263 26.75 46.35 4.62
CA GLU A 263 28.07 45.75 4.79
C GLU A 263 28.16 44.99 6.13
N GLN A 264 29.17 44.14 6.27
CA GLN A 264 29.48 43.54 7.57
C GLN A 264 30.15 44.58 8.48
N GLY A 265 29.53 44.87 9.63
CA GLY A 265 30.10 45.68 10.69
C GLY A 265 30.81 44.81 11.73
N THR A 266 32.08 45.10 12.04
CA THR A 266 32.84 44.37 13.08
C THR A 266 32.90 45.12 14.41
N SER A 267 32.40 46.35 14.45
CA SER A 267 32.38 47.19 15.64
C SER A 267 31.16 46.93 16.49
N TRP A 268 31.40 46.46 17.73
CA TRP A 268 30.38 46.22 18.75
C TRP A 268 29.18 45.38 18.23
N PRO A 269 29.43 44.17 17.71
CA PRO A 269 28.35 43.24 17.41
C PRO A 269 27.56 42.92 18.69
N TYR A 270 26.29 42.53 18.56
CA TYR A 270 25.52 42.07 19.71
C TYR A 270 26.13 40.76 20.24
N SER A 271 26.47 39.86 19.33
CA SER A 271 27.19 38.62 19.62
C SER A 271 28.12 38.25 18.46
N GLY A 272 29.15 37.46 18.74
CA GLY A 272 30.05 36.98 17.69
C GLY A 272 31.01 38.04 17.16
N ALA A 273 31.36 37.92 15.88
CA ALA A 273 32.39 38.69 15.18
C ALA A 273 31.84 39.81 14.30
N GLY A 274 30.56 39.79 13.94
CA GLY A 274 29.97 40.72 12.98
C GLY A 274 28.53 41.10 13.26
N ASN A 275 28.03 42.07 12.51
CA ASN A 275 26.63 42.47 12.44
C ASN A 275 26.33 42.99 11.04
N LEU A 276 25.06 43.02 10.65
CA LEU A 276 24.62 43.66 9.42
C LEU A 276 24.55 45.17 9.65
N ARG A 277 25.34 45.95 8.92
CA ARG A 277 25.34 47.42 9.02
C ARG A 277 24.73 48.05 7.79
N CYS A 278 23.68 48.84 7.98
CA CYS A 278 23.06 49.67 6.95
C CYS A 278 23.41 51.15 7.18
N ARG A 279 24.03 51.81 6.20
CA ARG A 279 24.47 53.22 6.27
C ARG A 279 24.29 53.93 4.93
N ASN A 280 24.59 55.23 4.89
CA ASN A 280 24.43 56.08 3.70
C ASN A 280 23.00 56.01 3.15
N ARG A 281 22.01 56.17 4.04
CA ARG A 281 20.60 56.17 3.66
C ARG A 281 20.18 57.60 3.33
N ASP A 282 19.61 57.79 2.15
CA ASP A 282 19.11 59.06 1.64
C ASP A 282 17.57 59.15 1.72
N SER A 283 16.90 58.02 1.92
CA SER A 283 15.45 57.90 2.14
C SER A 283 15.14 57.02 3.35
N VAL A 284 13.99 57.28 4.01
CA VAL A 284 13.47 56.40 5.08
C VAL A 284 13.10 55.01 4.57
N THR A 285 12.90 54.87 3.25
CA THR A 285 12.61 53.59 2.57
C THR A 285 13.85 52.82 2.14
N ASP A 286 15.05 53.39 2.27
CA ASP A 286 16.26 52.65 1.92
C ASP A 286 16.43 51.49 2.92
N ALA A 287 16.39 50.26 2.42
CA ALA A 287 16.34 49.08 3.26
C ALA A 287 17.60 48.22 3.14
N ALA A 288 17.88 47.50 4.24
CA ALA A 288 18.61 46.25 4.14
C ALA A 288 17.60 45.15 3.77
N THR A 289 17.92 44.36 2.76
CA THR A 289 16.99 43.41 2.15
C THR A 289 17.53 41.99 2.12
N TYR A 290 16.63 41.01 2.19
CA TYR A 290 16.94 39.58 2.08
C TYR A 290 15.90 38.89 1.21
N ASP A 291 16.35 38.08 0.26
CA ASP A 291 15.48 37.35 -0.64
C ASP A 291 14.82 36.15 0.05
N LEU A 292 13.49 36.12 0.05
CA LEU A 292 12.65 35.07 0.61
C LEU A 292 11.80 34.36 -0.47
N THR A 293 12.03 34.64 -1.74
CA THR A 293 11.16 34.23 -2.87
C THR A 293 10.82 32.75 -2.83
N GLU A 294 11.81 31.88 -2.64
CA GLU A 294 11.63 30.43 -2.65
C GLU A 294 11.30 29.85 -1.26
N ARG A 295 11.11 30.69 -0.24
CA ARG A 295 11.04 30.27 1.17
C ARG A 295 9.69 30.55 1.85
N LEU A 296 8.84 31.37 1.23
CA LEU A 296 7.54 31.74 1.81
C LEU A 296 6.39 30.84 1.33
N VAL A 297 5.43 30.64 2.22
CA VAL A 297 4.13 30.01 1.94
C VAL A 297 3.02 31.07 2.03
N ASN A 298 2.11 31.06 1.06
CA ASN A 298 1.05 32.06 0.96
C ASN A 298 0.09 31.98 2.15
N GLY A 299 -0.10 33.08 2.87
CA GLY A 299 -0.97 33.13 4.05
C GLY A 299 -0.36 32.54 5.33
N GLU A 300 0.87 32.02 5.26
CA GLU A 300 1.59 31.52 6.44
C GLU A 300 2.11 32.70 7.29
N THR A 301 2.16 32.52 8.61
CA THR A 301 2.56 33.60 9.52
C THR A 301 4.00 33.44 9.98
N TYR A 302 4.84 34.42 9.72
CA TYR A 302 6.25 34.39 10.10
C TYR A 302 6.52 35.26 11.31
N THR A 303 7.20 34.70 12.32
CA THR A 303 7.82 35.43 13.42
C THR A 303 9.20 35.88 13.00
N ILE A 304 9.42 37.19 12.99
CA ILE A 304 10.70 37.82 12.69
C ILE A 304 11.27 38.38 13.98
N SER A 305 12.43 37.90 14.40
CA SER A 305 13.14 38.39 15.58
C SER A 305 14.57 38.78 15.25
N PHE A 306 15.08 39.79 15.94
CA PHE A 306 16.41 40.32 15.67
C PHE A 306 16.87 41.23 16.81
N TRP A 307 18.18 41.37 16.94
CA TRP A 307 18.80 42.43 17.74
C TRP A 307 19.09 43.61 16.82
N ALA A 308 18.78 44.83 17.28
CA ALA A 308 19.10 46.02 16.53
C ALA A 308 19.59 47.19 17.39
N ARG A 309 20.38 48.08 16.79
CA ARG A 309 20.75 49.38 17.34
C ARG A 309 20.89 50.43 16.25
N CYS A 310 20.54 51.68 16.53
CA CYS A 310 20.78 52.78 15.61
C CYS A 310 22.24 53.24 15.65
N SER A 311 22.71 53.86 14.57
CA SER A 311 24.07 54.42 14.48
C SER A 311 24.19 55.74 15.25
N ASP A 312 23.11 56.54 15.24
CA ASP A 312 23.01 57.80 15.96
C ASP A 312 21.87 57.72 16.97
N PHE A 313 22.04 58.28 18.16
CA PHE A 313 21.00 58.27 19.20
C PHE A 313 19.80 59.13 18.76
N VAL A 314 18.82 58.50 18.11
CA VAL A 314 17.60 59.13 17.57
C VAL A 314 16.35 58.43 18.09
N PHE A 315 15.27 59.18 18.23
CA PHE A 315 13.95 58.63 18.53
C PHE A 315 13.23 58.28 17.22
N ASP A 316 13.16 57.00 16.90
CA ASP A 316 12.49 56.45 15.72
C ASP A 316 12.05 55.00 15.98
N TYR A 317 11.54 54.31 14.97
CA TYR A 317 11.15 52.90 15.00
C TYR A 317 11.75 52.16 13.80
N TYR A 318 12.04 50.88 13.97
CA TYR A 318 12.28 50.01 12.82
C TYR A 318 10.94 49.65 12.18
N LYS A 319 10.92 49.64 10.85
CA LYS A 319 9.80 49.18 10.04
C LYS A 319 10.24 47.89 9.35
N VAL A 320 9.53 46.80 9.64
CA VAL A 320 9.80 45.46 9.09
C VAL A 320 8.73 45.14 8.07
N ILE A 321 9.15 44.73 6.88
CA ILE A 321 8.27 44.53 5.73
C ILE A 321 8.60 43.20 5.08
N ILE A 322 7.57 42.45 4.70
CA ILE A 322 7.70 41.45 3.62
C ILE A 322 6.99 42.04 2.40
N GLU A 323 7.78 42.29 1.36
CA GLU A 323 7.29 42.71 0.05
C GLU A 323 7.18 41.48 -0.85
N THR A 324 6.06 41.33 -1.54
CA THR A 324 5.83 40.24 -2.50
C THR A 324 5.40 40.82 -3.83
N ASP A 325 5.92 40.31 -4.95
CA ASP A 325 5.40 40.54 -6.29
C ASP A 325 4.84 39.24 -6.85
N ALA A 326 3.59 39.25 -7.29
CA ALA A 326 2.94 38.07 -7.86
C ALA A 326 2.15 38.42 -9.12
N SER A 327 1.99 37.45 -10.01
CA SER A 327 1.42 37.63 -11.35
C SER A 327 0.05 38.32 -11.38
N SER A 328 -0.77 38.14 -10.34
CA SER A 328 -2.14 38.67 -10.30
C SER A 328 -2.30 39.85 -9.34
N SER A 329 -1.69 39.82 -8.16
CA SER A 329 -1.77 40.93 -7.19
C SER A 329 -0.74 42.04 -7.43
N GLY A 330 0.27 41.81 -8.28
CA GLY A 330 1.43 42.69 -8.40
C GLY A 330 2.19 42.82 -7.08
N VAL A 331 2.88 43.94 -6.91
CA VAL A 331 3.65 44.27 -5.70
C VAL A 331 2.72 44.61 -4.54
N THR A 332 2.84 43.88 -3.43
CA THR A 332 2.16 44.11 -2.16
C THR A 332 3.17 44.09 -1.02
N GLN A 333 2.83 44.77 0.09
CA GLN A 333 3.67 44.83 1.29
C GLN A 333 2.83 44.52 2.53
N VAL A 334 3.30 43.60 3.36
CA VAL A 334 2.82 43.45 4.75
C VAL A 334 3.86 44.09 5.67
N THR A 335 3.43 45.03 6.49
CA THR A 335 4.32 45.94 7.24
C THR A 335 3.94 45.99 8.71
N THR A 336 4.94 46.06 9.57
CA THR A 336 4.76 46.36 10.99
C THR A 336 5.92 47.18 11.54
N ASN A 337 5.67 47.94 12.61
CA ASN A 337 6.68 48.75 13.29
C ASN A 337 7.08 48.09 14.60
N THR A 338 8.36 48.22 14.98
CA THR A 338 8.86 47.74 16.26
C THR A 338 8.55 48.70 17.41
N GLY A 339 9.09 48.43 18.61
CA GLY A 339 9.30 49.45 19.65
C GLY A 339 10.37 50.47 19.25
N TYR A 340 10.64 51.45 20.13
CA TYR A 340 11.61 52.52 19.89
C TYR A 340 13.00 51.97 19.54
N MET A 341 13.67 52.63 18.58
CA MET A 341 15.09 52.45 18.30
C MET A 341 15.93 52.98 19.47
N PHE A 342 16.97 52.24 19.82
CA PHE A 342 17.93 52.65 20.84
C PHE A 342 19.36 52.62 20.28
N GLY A 343 20.22 53.48 20.82
CA GLY A 343 21.65 53.49 20.48
C GLY A 343 22.43 52.30 21.07
N TYR A 344 21.78 51.46 21.86
CA TYR A 344 22.29 50.19 22.37
C TYR A 344 21.46 49.04 21.81
N TRP A 345 22.06 47.84 21.77
CA TRP A 345 21.40 46.63 21.28
C TRP A 345 20.12 46.34 22.05
N SER A 346 19.02 46.24 21.31
CA SER A 346 17.70 45.91 21.83
C SER A 346 17.10 44.78 21.00
N TYR A 347 16.37 43.89 21.66
CA TYR A 347 15.69 42.77 21.01
C TYR A 347 14.31 43.18 20.54
N TYR A 348 13.99 42.83 19.30
CA TYR A 348 12.70 43.06 18.69
C TYR A 348 12.14 41.75 18.15
N THR A 349 10.82 41.62 18.20
CA THR A 349 10.08 40.51 17.63
C THR A 349 8.78 41.04 17.05
N VAL A 350 8.46 40.62 15.83
CA VAL A 350 7.25 41.00 15.12
C VAL A 350 6.69 39.80 14.36
N THR A 351 5.41 39.84 13.99
CA THR A 351 4.78 38.81 13.16
C THR A 351 4.22 39.44 11.89
N LEU A 352 4.40 38.76 10.75
CA LEU A 352 3.90 39.18 9.45
C LEU A 352 3.27 37.97 8.73
N THR A 353 2.13 38.18 8.08
CA THR A 353 1.41 37.16 7.29
C THR A 353 1.30 37.64 5.85
N PRO A 354 2.29 37.37 4.99
CA PRO A 354 2.23 37.75 3.58
C PRO A 354 1.13 36.97 2.86
N THR A 355 0.38 37.65 2.00
CA THR A 355 -0.63 37.04 1.14
C THR A 355 -0.51 37.56 -0.28
N TRP A 356 -0.70 36.69 -1.27
CA TRP A 356 -0.69 37.06 -2.68
C TRP A 356 -1.68 36.21 -3.49
N THR A 357 -1.93 36.64 -4.74
CA THR A 357 -2.73 35.87 -5.70
C THR A 357 -1.93 35.65 -6.98
N GLY A 358 -2.09 34.47 -7.60
CA GLY A 358 -1.28 34.06 -8.75
C GLY A 358 0.07 33.48 -8.33
N THR A 359 1.01 33.42 -9.27
CA THR A 359 2.36 32.89 -9.06
C THR A 359 3.24 33.96 -8.43
N LEU A 360 3.96 33.61 -7.35
CA LEU A 360 4.93 34.49 -6.71
C LEU A 360 6.15 34.65 -7.63
N ASN A 361 6.49 35.89 -7.99
CA ASN A 361 7.66 36.23 -8.81
C ASN A 361 8.87 36.57 -7.93
N SER A 362 8.63 37.27 -6.82
CA SER A 362 9.67 37.63 -5.85
C SER A 362 9.07 37.87 -4.46
N ALA A 363 9.82 37.57 -3.41
CA ALA A 363 9.53 38.00 -2.05
C ALA A 363 10.79 38.51 -1.36
N THR A 364 10.69 39.64 -0.66
CA THR A 364 11.84 40.30 -0.04
C THR A 364 11.50 40.74 1.38
N LEU A 365 12.30 40.32 2.35
CA LEU A 365 12.31 40.90 3.69
C LEU A 365 13.05 42.24 3.66
N ARG A 366 12.48 43.28 4.25
CA ARG A 366 13.06 44.63 4.27
C ARG A 366 13.07 45.18 5.69
N PHE A 367 14.20 45.77 6.08
CA PHE A 367 14.34 46.55 7.30
C PHE A 367 14.54 48.02 6.94
N GLU A 368 13.59 48.85 7.37
CA GLU A 368 13.55 50.29 7.17
C GLU A 368 13.48 51.01 8.53
N SER A 369 13.52 52.33 8.49
CA SER A 369 13.16 53.20 9.62
C SER A 369 11.88 53.96 9.28
N VAL A 370 11.16 54.44 10.30
CA VAL A 370 9.87 55.13 10.06
C VAL A 370 10.05 56.60 9.71
N SER A 371 10.92 57.33 10.42
CA SER A 371 10.93 58.81 10.38
C SER A 371 12.28 59.43 10.03
N THR A 372 13.37 58.71 10.21
CA THR A 372 14.74 59.23 10.08
C THR A 372 15.54 58.44 9.07
N THR A 373 16.60 59.01 8.50
CA THR A 373 17.53 58.29 7.62
C THR A 373 18.79 57.81 8.35
N THR A 374 18.73 57.69 9.69
CA THR A 374 19.90 57.18 10.45
C THR A 374 20.25 55.77 9.97
N GLY A 375 21.54 55.46 9.97
CA GLY A 375 22.00 54.09 9.76
C GLY A 375 21.65 53.22 10.96
N PHE A 376 21.62 51.91 10.75
CA PHE A 376 21.32 50.95 11.81
C PHE A 376 22.14 49.68 11.66
N HIS A 377 22.17 48.91 12.74
CA HIS A 377 22.84 47.62 12.81
C HIS A 377 21.82 46.56 13.22
N LEU A 378 21.85 45.41 12.55
CA LEU A 378 21.04 44.23 12.86
C LEU A 378 21.96 43.03 13.15
N ASP A 379 21.54 42.15 14.04
CA ASP A 379 22.30 40.97 14.43
C ASP A 379 21.33 39.87 14.92
N ASN A 380 21.74 38.61 14.84
CA ASN A 380 20.93 37.42 15.18
C ASN A 380 19.51 37.49 14.62
N ILE A 381 19.41 37.73 13.33
CA ILE A 381 18.13 37.88 12.63
C ILE A 381 17.54 36.49 12.42
N SER A 382 16.27 36.32 12.70
CA SER A 382 15.55 35.07 12.54
C SER A 382 14.20 35.33 11.90
N VAL A 383 13.84 34.50 10.94
CA VAL A 383 12.53 34.46 10.30
C VAL A 383 12.06 33.01 10.40
N LYS A 384 10.98 32.77 11.14
CA LYS A 384 10.49 31.42 11.41
C LYS A 384 8.99 31.35 11.24
N GLU A 385 8.52 30.23 10.71
CA GLU A 385 7.14 29.79 10.88
C GLU A 385 6.86 29.54 12.38
N PRO A 386 5.59 29.44 12.79
CA PRO A 386 5.28 29.04 14.15
C PRO A 386 5.80 27.62 14.40
N ASP A 387 6.31 27.36 15.60
CA ASP A 387 6.64 25.99 15.97
C ASP A 387 5.37 25.13 15.88
N PRO A 388 5.46 23.94 15.28
CA PRO A 388 4.30 23.05 15.21
C PRO A 388 3.95 22.57 16.64
N PRO A 389 2.68 22.23 16.91
CA PRO A 389 2.29 21.64 18.18
C PRO A 389 3.08 20.35 18.47
N ALA A 390 3.31 20.05 19.75
CA ALA A 390 3.87 18.76 20.16
C ALA A 390 3.04 17.60 19.58
N GLY A 391 3.69 16.52 19.15
CA GLY A 391 3.04 15.44 18.42
C GLY A 391 2.83 15.73 16.93
N THR A 392 3.48 16.75 16.36
CA THR A 392 3.51 16.98 14.91
C THR A 392 4.84 16.53 14.33
N ILE A 393 4.80 15.56 13.42
CA ILE A 393 5.93 15.20 12.54
C ILE A 393 5.98 16.28 11.46
N TYR A 394 7.01 17.12 11.49
CA TYR A 394 7.05 18.36 10.69
C TYR A 394 8.34 18.50 9.90
N LYS A 395 8.25 18.55 8.57
CA LYS A 395 9.40 18.70 7.66
C LYS A 395 10.48 17.65 7.93
N ARG A 396 10.09 16.38 7.86
CA ARG A 396 10.95 15.21 8.11
C ARG A 396 10.86 14.16 7.02
N VAL A 397 11.91 13.34 6.97
CA VAL A 397 11.94 12.05 6.28
C VAL A 397 11.82 10.96 7.34
N LEU A 398 10.98 9.96 7.10
CA LEU A 398 10.95 8.70 7.85
C LEU A 398 11.14 7.56 6.85
N SER A 399 12.14 6.70 7.05
CA SER A 399 12.48 5.61 6.14
C SER A 399 13.19 4.48 6.89
N PRO A 400 13.43 3.30 6.27
CA PRO A 400 14.06 2.17 6.96
C PRO A 400 15.45 2.46 7.51
N ASN A 401 16.14 3.46 6.96
CA ASN A 401 17.47 3.88 7.39
C ASN A 401 17.48 5.28 8.03
N HIS A 402 16.32 5.92 8.18
CA HIS A 402 16.20 7.26 8.72
C HIS A 402 14.98 7.37 9.64
N ASN A 403 15.18 7.37 10.95
CA ASN A 403 14.15 7.68 11.94
C ASN A 403 14.63 8.82 12.85
N PRO A 404 14.07 10.03 12.75
CA PRO A 404 14.51 11.18 13.55
C PRO A 404 14.08 11.06 15.02
N TYR A 405 13.22 10.09 15.35
CA TYR A 405 12.59 9.94 16.67
C TYR A 405 13.10 8.72 17.46
N GLY A 406 14.05 7.95 16.93
CA GLY A 406 14.56 6.77 17.63
C GLY A 406 15.25 5.77 16.71
N ASN A 407 15.12 4.49 17.03
CA ASN A 407 15.76 3.42 16.27
C ASN A 407 15.12 3.26 14.88
N THR A 408 15.93 2.89 13.90
CA THR A 408 15.47 2.57 12.55
C THR A 408 14.87 1.16 12.48
N ASN A 409 14.04 0.91 11.48
CA ASN A 409 13.44 -0.41 11.22
C ASN A 409 13.69 -0.81 9.77
N SER A 410 14.39 -1.91 9.51
CA SER A 410 14.75 -2.32 8.14
C SER A 410 13.54 -2.65 7.24
N GLU A 411 12.38 -2.95 7.83
CA GLU A 411 11.13 -3.17 7.11
C GLU A 411 10.32 -1.88 6.93
N GLY A 412 10.77 -0.77 7.54
CA GLY A 412 10.11 0.52 7.51
C GLY A 412 8.76 0.54 8.23
N ILE A 413 8.55 -0.32 9.21
CA ILE A 413 7.31 -0.37 10.00
C ILE A 413 7.53 0.39 11.31
N TYR A 414 6.74 1.44 11.54
CA TYR A 414 6.81 2.29 12.73
C TYR A 414 5.48 2.34 13.45
N ILE A 415 5.51 2.31 14.78
CA ILE A 415 4.32 2.30 15.63
C ILE A 415 4.34 3.55 16.50
N ILE A 416 3.25 4.31 16.50
CA ILE A 416 3.05 5.46 17.39
C ILE A 416 1.78 5.21 18.20
N ASP A 417 1.94 4.93 19.49
CA ASP A 417 0.81 4.99 20.42
C ASP A 417 0.65 6.43 20.91
N CYS A 418 -0.46 7.05 20.53
CA CYS A 418 -0.75 8.43 20.86
C CYS A 418 -1.32 8.58 22.28
N GLY A 419 -1.78 7.50 22.93
CA GLY A 419 -2.39 7.55 24.26
C GLY A 419 -3.57 8.53 24.37
N GLY A 420 -4.32 8.73 23.27
CA GLY A 420 -5.41 9.70 23.15
C GLY A 420 -4.99 11.13 22.76
N GLN A 421 -3.70 11.40 22.58
CA GLN A 421 -3.18 12.69 22.12
C GLN A 421 -3.28 12.83 20.59
N ASN A 422 -3.24 14.05 20.07
CA ASN A 422 -3.37 14.28 18.63
C ASN A 422 -2.01 14.10 17.94
N LEU A 423 -1.94 13.24 16.93
CA LEU A 423 -0.78 13.13 16.03
C LEU A 423 -1.04 13.89 14.74
N ALA A 424 -0.15 14.81 14.39
CA ALA A 424 -0.19 15.50 13.10
C ALA A 424 1.02 15.12 12.25
N ILE A 425 0.82 15.01 10.93
CA ILE A 425 1.89 14.79 9.95
C ILE A 425 1.82 15.92 8.93
N ASP A 426 2.92 16.61 8.71
CA ASP A 426 2.91 17.84 7.92
C ASP A 426 4.22 18.02 7.14
N THR A 427 4.08 18.17 5.81
CA THR A 427 5.21 18.44 4.90
C THR A 427 6.31 17.39 5.05
N CYS A 428 5.93 16.11 4.96
CA CYS A 428 6.82 14.98 5.24
C CYS A 428 6.97 14.03 4.07
N ARG A 429 8.11 13.33 4.06
CA ARG A 429 8.28 12.11 3.26
C ARG A 429 8.31 10.90 4.17
N ILE A 430 7.45 9.92 3.91
CA ILE A 430 7.40 8.67 4.66
C ILE A 430 7.58 7.50 3.67
N LEU A 431 8.73 6.84 3.76
CA LEU A 431 9.02 5.58 3.08
C LEU A 431 8.84 4.44 4.09
N GLY A 432 7.60 4.03 4.34
CA GLY A 432 7.29 3.05 5.37
C GLY A 432 5.80 2.90 5.67
N THR A 433 5.50 1.93 6.52
CA THR A 433 4.19 1.69 7.11
C THR A 433 4.13 2.37 8.48
N LEU A 434 3.13 3.23 8.70
CA LEU A 434 2.86 3.79 10.02
C LEU A 434 1.64 3.12 10.63
N VAL A 435 1.81 2.60 11.84
CA VAL A 435 0.73 2.09 12.69
C VAL A 435 0.46 3.13 13.77
N ILE A 436 -0.75 3.69 13.78
CA ILE A 436 -1.16 4.72 14.73
C ILE A 436 -2.18 4.10 15.69
N LEU A 437 -1.81 4.03 16.97
CA LEU A 437 -2.68 3.51 18.03
C LEU A 437 -3.23 4.65 18.88
N ASN A 438 -4.49 4.51 19.30
CA ASN A 438 -5.19 5.43 20.18
C ASN A 438 -5.07 6.93 19.79
N PRO A 439 -5.21 7.32 18.50
CA PRO A 439 -5.12 8.72 18.11
C PRO A 439 -6.23 9.54 18.75
N GLY A 440 -5.90 10.78 19.13
CA GLY A 440 -6.90 11.78 19.48
C GLY A 440 -7.74 12.18 18.25
N ASN A 441 -8.97 12.66 18.48
CA ASN A 441 -9.97 12.95 17.43
C ASN A 441 -9.54 14.02 16.39
N SER A 442 -8.43 14.73 16.62
CA SER A 442 -7.87 15.72 15.69
C SER A 442 -6.57 15.25 15.03
N SER A 443 -6.22 13.97 15.16
CA SER A 443 -5.06 13.41 14.48
C SER A 443 -5.27 13.42 12.96
N GLN A 444 -4.25 13.86 12.22
CA GLN A 444 -4.40 14.15 10.79
C GLN A 444 -3.08 14.24 10.03
N VAL A 445 -3.14 14.05 8.71
CA VAL A 445 -2.23 14.73 7.79
C VAL A 445 -2.71 16.16 7.63
N ASN A 446 -1.89 17.14 8.00
CA ASN A 446 -2.20 18.56 7.87
C ASN A 446 -2.32 18.99 6.39
N PRO A 447 -2.89 20.17 6.12
CA PRO A 447 -2.81 20.83 4.82
C PRO A 447 -1.37 21.20 4.45
N GLY A 448 -0.65 20.22 3.91
CA GLY A 448 0.70 20.36 3.36
C GLY A 448 0.99 19.23 2.37
N PRO A 449 2.10 19.32 1.63
CA PRO A 449 2.52 18.25 0.74
C PRO A 449 2.91 16.99 1.53
N ILE A 450 2.64 15.80 0.99
CA ILE A 450 3.04 14.53 1.59
C ILE A 450 3.49 13.56 0.50
N ALA A 451 4.68 12.97 0.64
CA ALA A 451 5.10 11.86 -0.20
C ALA A 451 5.20 10.61 0.65
N TRP A 452 4.22 9.70 0.51
CA TRP A 452 4.12 8.53 1.37
C TRP A 452 4.04 7.27 0.52
N SER A 453 4.95 6.33 0.73
CA SER A 453 4.90 4.99 0.14
C SER A 453 5.40 3.95 1.12
N PRO A 454 4.88 2.71 1.13
CA PRO A 454 5.47 1.62 1.89
C PRO A 454 6.84 1.24 1.30
N VAL A 455 7.63 0.50 2.07
CA VAL A 455 8.87 -0.13 1.58
C VAL A 455 8.56 -1.25 0.59
N HIS A 456 7.59 -2.08 0.92
CA HIS A 456 7.11 -3.18 0.09
C HIS A 456 5.85 -2.74 -0.65
N SER A 457 5.79 -2.93 -1.96
CA SER A 457 4.70 -2.43 -2.80
C SER A 457 3.31 -2.99 -2.46
N ASN A 458 3.25 -4.14 -1.78
CA ASN A 458 2.00 -4.76 -1.31
C ASN A 458 1.65 -4.40 0.13
N PHE A 459 2.47 -3.63 0.85
CA PHE A 459 2.23 -3.29 2.24
C PHE A 459 1.30 -2.06 2.37
N PRO A 460 0.60 -1.91 3.51
CA PRO A 460 -0.08 -0.68 3.83
C PRO A 460 0.92 0.44 4.06
N CYS A 461 0.54 1.66 3.70
CA CYS A 461 1.26 2.86 4.10
C CYS A 461 0.81 3.35 5.48
N LEU A 462 -0.48 3.16 5.80
CA LEU A 462 -1.11 3.68 7.02
C LEU A 462 -2.12 2.69 7.58
N LEU A 463 -1.97 2.36 8.87
CA LEU A 463 -2.90 1.57 9.67
C LEU A 463 -3.28 2.37 10.92
N VAL A 464 -4.56 2.60 11.17
CA VAL A 464 -5.03 3.43 12.30
C VAL A 464 -6.06 2.68 13.13
N ASP A 465 -5.77 2.50 14.42
CA ASP A 465 -6.73 2.03 15.43
C ASP A 465 -7.47 3.23 16.05
N GLY A 466 -8.40 3.81 15.27
CA GLY A 466 -9.15 5.01 15.64
C GLY A 466 -9.64 5.78 14.41
N SER A 467 -10.05 7.04 14.61
CA SER A 467 -10.43 7.95 13.52
C SER A 467 -9.22 8.76 13.05
N PHE A 468 -9.18 9.14 11.77
CA PHE A 468 -8.08 9.91 11.21
C PHE A 468 -8.55 10.87 10.10
N LYS A 469 -7.71 11.85 9.75
CA LYS A 469 -8.02 12.81 8.67
C LYS A 469 -6.83 12.94 7.73
N ILE A 470 -7.09 12.98 6.43
CA ILE A 470 -6.05 13.23 5.41
C ILE A 470 -6.44 14.50 4.67
N LYS A 471 -5.64 15.56 4.87
CA LYS A 471 -5.90 16.89 4.32
C LYS A 471 -4.80 17.43 3.41
N SER A 472 -3.99 16.54 2.86
CA SER A 472 -2.81 16.91 2.07
C SER A 472 -3.16 17.79 0.86
N THR A 473 -2.18 18.58 0.44
CA THR A 473 -2.26 19.38 -0.79
C THR A 473 -1.76 18.58 -1.99
N ASN A 474 -1.94 19.13 -3.19
CA ASN A 474 -1.34 18.61 -4.42
C ASN A 474 0.01 19.28 -4.75
N GLU A 475 0.51 20.18 -3.90
CA GLU A 475 1.84 20.79 -4.08
C GLU A 475 2.92 19.73 -3.85
N GLY A 476 4.07 19.86 -4.50
CA GLY A 476 5.22 19.00 -4.19
C GLY A 476 5.87 19.36 -2.86
N LEU A 477 6.54 18.40 -2.23
CA LEU A 477 7.58 18.66 -1.23
C LEU A 477 8.72 19.42 -1.93
N GLN A 478 9.09 20.59 -1.44
CA GLN A 478 10.09 21.45 -2.07
C GLN A 478 11.29 21.58 -1.14
N GLU A 479 12.39 20.91 -1.47
CA GLU A 479 13.56 20.87 -0.61
C GLU A 479 14.16 22.27 -0.40
N THR A 480 14.25 23.07 -1.47
CA THR A 480 14.78 24.44 -1.40
C THR A 480 13.94 25.34 -0.52
N ARG A 481 12.62 25.14 -0.46
CA ARG A 481 11.71 25.93 0.40
C ARG A 481 11.79 25.48 1.84
N ASP A 482 11.89 24.18 2.05
CA ASP A 482 11.75 23.57 3.36
C ASP A 482 13.11 23.46 4.09
N ASP A 483 14.24 23.64 3.37
CA ASP A 483 15.62 23.40 3.85
C ASP A 483 15.81 21.96 4.35
N VAL A 484 15.17 21.02 3.68
CA VAL A 484 15.17 19.60 4.03
C VAL A 484 15.46 18.81 2.78
N ASN A 485 16.48 17.96 2.83
CA ASN A 485 16.68 16.92 1.84
C ASN A 485 15.65 15.81 2.12
N TYR A 486 14.69 15.66 1.22
CA TYR A 486 13.65 14.64 1.26
C TYR A 486 14.08 13.34 0.60
N ASN A 487 15.19 13.27 -0.13
CA ASN A 487 15.75 12.06 -0.73
C ASN A 487 17.18 11.67 -0.25
N PRO A 488 17.46 11.68 1.07
CA PRO A 488 18.82 11.52 1.56
C PRO A 488 19.31 10.09 1.33
N ILE A 489 20.63 9.90 1.43
CA ILE A 489 21.25 8.56 1.39
C ILE A 489 20.55 7.61 2.36
N GLY A 490 20.10 6.46 1.85
CA GLY A 490 19.34 5.45 2.60
C GLY A 490 17.82 5.62 2.54
N ALA A 491 17.33 6.67 1.89
CA ALA A 491 15.91 6.95 1.64
C ALA A 491 15.66 7.33 0.16
N ALA A 492 16.35 6.71 -0.80
CA ALA A 492 16.23 7.04 -2.22
C ALA A 492 14.78 7.14 -2.74
N HIS A 493 14.49 8.15 -3.55
CA HIS A 493 13.26 8.27 -4.32
C HIS A 493 13.33 7.40 -5.58
N SER A 494 12.22 6.79 -5.98
CA SER A 494 12.18 5.80 -7.07
C SER A 494 12.63 6.35 -8.43
N THR A 495 12.40 7.64 -8.69
CA THR A 495 12.77 8.29 -9.95
C THR A 495 13.93 9.27 -9.85
N LEU A 496 14.13 9.89 -8.68
CA LEU A 496 15.14 10.95 -8.50
C LEU A 496 16.45 10.36 -7.95
N GLY A 497 16.39 9.19 -7.29
CA GLY A 497 17.54 8.58 -6.65
C GLY A 497 17.72 9.10 -5.23
N GLU A 498 18.96 9.12 -4.77
CA GLU A 498 19.37 9.75 -3.51
C GLU A 498 20.55 10.69 -3.79
N ASP A 499 20.60 11.78 -3.06
CA ASP A 499 21.69 12.75 -3.08
C ASP A 499 21.77 13.49 -1.74
N ASP A 500 22.68 14.47 -1.66
CA ASP A 500 22.95 15.28 -0.46
C ASP A 500 22.54 16.76 -0.66
N ASP A 501 21.86 17.11 -1.76
CA ASP A 501 21.45 18.48 -2.02
C ASP A 501 20.02 18.77 -1.51
N VAL A 502 19.50 19.95 -1.80
CA VAL A 502 18.18 20.41 -1.35
C VAL A 502 17.43 21.08 -2.50
N LEU A 503 17.52 20.53 -3.70
CA LEU A 503 17.01 21.16 -4.93
C LEU A 503 15.82 20.42 -5.54
N ASP A 504 15.44 19.26 -4.98
CA ASP A 504 14.39 18.44 -5.56
C ASP A 504 12.97 18.93 -5.21
N ILE A 505 12.05 18.55 -6.09
CA ILE A 505 10.61 18.67 -5.88
C ILE A 505 9.99 17.28 -6.00
N ILE A 506 9.49 16.74 -4.89
CA ILE A 506 8.83 15.42 -4.85
C ILE A 506 7.30 15.62 -4.89
N PRO A 507 6.59 15.02 -5.86
CA PRO A 507 5.13 15.16 -5.94
C PRO A 507 4.41 14.68 -4.67
N SER A 508 3.39 15.43 -4.23
CA SER A 508 2.52 14.98 -3.13
C SER A 508 1.61 13.85 -3.61
N LYS A 509 1.77 12.68 -2.98
CA LYS A 509 1.05 11.45 -3.28
C LYS A 509 1.19 10.45 -2.12
N ILE A 510 0.10 9.80 -1.77
CA ILE A 510 0.09 8.65 -0.86
C ILE A 510 -0.11 7.39 -1.70
N SER A 511 0.88 6.51 -1.73
CA SER A 511 0.85 5.24 -2.46
C SER A 511 0.84 4.10 -1.45
N GLY A 512 -0.17 3.24 -1.45
CA GLY A 512 -0.28 2.16 -0.45
C GLY A 512 -1.72 1.84 -0.06
N LEU A 513 -1.90 0.75 0.67
CA LEU A 513 -3.16 0.49 1.37
C LEU A 513 -3.28 1.40 2.60
N ILE A 514 -4.46 1.96 2.83
CA ILE A 514 -4.82 2.75 4.00
C ILE A 514 -5.95 2.03 4.72
N TYR A 515 -5.77 1.74 6.00
CA TYR A 515 -6.82 1.17 6.86
C TYR A 515 -7.05 2.08 8.08
N VAL A 516 -8.32 2.38 8.36
CA VAL A 516 -8.76 3.18 9.50
C VAL A 516 -9.91 2.44 10.19
N ASP A 517 -9.77 2.10 11.47
CA ASP A 517 -10.76 1.32 12.24
C ASP A 517 -12.10 2.05 12.41
N LYS A 518 -12.09 3.39 12.47
CA LYS A 518 -13.29 4.23 12.63
C LYS A 518 -13.44 5.21 11.46
N ASP A 519 -13.81 6.46 11.73
CA ASP A 519 -14.07 7.46 10.69
C ASP A 519 -12.80 7.96 9.99
N LEU A 520 -12.90 8.18 8.67
CA LEU A 520 -11.88 8.85 7.87
C LEU A 520 -12.44 10.13 7.23
N THR A 521 -11.78 11.26 7.46
CA THR A 521 -12.06 12.49 6.70
C THR A 521 -11.02 12.71 5.62
N LEU A 522 -11.44 12.84 4.37
CA LEU A 522 -10.65 13.26 3.22
C LEU A 522 -11.02 14.71 2.88
N ALA A 523 -10.08 15.65 2.98
CA ALA A 523 -10.35 17.06 2.72
C ALA A 523 -9.22 17.71 1.92
N ASN A 524 -9.44 18.91 1.36
CA ASN A 524 -8.45 19.63 0.56
C ASN A 524 -8.16 18.96 -0.79
N GLN A 525 -6.98 18.37 -1.02
CA GLN A 525 -6.61 17.76 -2.31
C GLN A 525 -5.80 16.44 -2.19
N PRO A 526 -6.24 15.44 -1.41
CA PRO A 526 -5.55 14.16 -1.31
C PRO A 526 -5.51 13.42 -2.65
N ASN A 527 -4.31 12.95 -2.99
CA ASN A 527 -4.02 12.13 -4.16
C ASN A 527 -3.46 10.79 -3.72
N ILE A 528 -4.27 9.74 -3.87
CA ILE A 528 -3.99 8.40 -3.35
C ILE A 528 -3.88 7.41 -4.50
N GLU A 529 -2.85 6.56 -4.49
CA GLU A 529 -2.76 5.36 -5.31
C GLU A 529 -2.76 4.12 -4.41
N GLY A 530 -3.84 3.35 -4.43
CA GLY A 530 -3.96 2.13 -3.64
C GLY A 530 -5.39 1.78 -3.31
N VAL A 531 -5.60 1.34 -2.07
CA VAL A 531 -6.91 0.93 -1.55
C VAL A 531 -7.15 1.63 -0.20
N VAL A 532 -8.36 2.12 0.03
CA VAL A 532 -8.78 2.80 1.25
C VAL A 532 -9.88 1.98 1.94
N LEU A 533 -9.62 1.51 3.15
CA LEU A 533 -10.53 0.68 3.94
C LEU A 533 -10.87 1.39 5.25
N VAL A 534 -12.15 1.59 5.52
CA VAL A 534 -12.62 2.38 6.67
C VAL A 534 -13.71 1.62 7.40
N GLY A 535 -13.53 1.43 8.71
CA GLY A 535 -14.43 0.62 9.55
C GLY A 535 -15.71 1.33 10.00
N ASP A 536 -15.79 2.65 9.79
CA ASP A 536 -16.98 3.48 10.05
C ASP A 536 -17.18 4.46 8.87
N ASN A 537 -17.45 5.74 9.11
CA ASN A 537 -17.83 6.68 8.04
C ASN A 537 -16.65 7.25 7.25
N ILE A 538 -16.91 7.60 5.98
CA ILE A 538 -16.00 8.41 5.16
C ILE A 538 -16.65 9.74 4.82
N ASP A 539 -16.00 10.84 5.22
CA ASP A 539 -16.39 12.19 4.86
C ASP A 539 -15.41 12.78 3.84
N ILE A 540 -15.91 13.20 2.68
CA ILE A 540 -15.11 13.77 1.60
C ILE A 540 -15.50 15.23 1.38
N SER A 541 -14.51 16.10 1.35
CA SER A 541 -14.64 17.53 1.06
C SER A 541 -13.53 18.02 0.11
N ASN A 542 -13.83 19.02 -0.72
CA ASN A 542 -12.97 19.57 -1.78
C ASN A 542 -12.65 18.58 -2.90
N THR A 543 -11.37 18.29 -3.19
CA THR A 543 -10.96 17.43 -4.30
C THR A 543 -10.34 16.16 -3.76
N PHE A 544 -10.78 15.00 -4.24
CA PHE A 544 -10.21 13.71 -3.90
C PHE A 544 -9.95 12.89 -5.15
N SER A 545 -8.73 12.39 -5.30
CA SER A 545 -8.33 11.50 -6.37
C SER A 545 -7.83 10.19 -5.79
N LEU A 546 -8.41 9.08 -6.24
CA LEU A 546 -8.01 7.73 -5.90
C LEU A 546 -7.76 6.90 -7.16
N VAL A 547 -6.57 6.33 -7.27
CA VAL A 547 -6.22 5.39 -8.33
C VAL A 547 -6.05 4.01 -7.72
N TYR A 548 -6.91 3.08 -8.09
CA TYR A 548 -6.85 1.69 -7.66
C TYR A 548 -5.54 1.02 -8.09
N ASN A 549 -4.97 0.23 -7.18
CA ASN A 549 -3.84 -0.65 -7.48
C ASN A 549 -4.21 -2.10 -7.15
N SER A 550 -4.26 -2.94 -8.19
CA SER A 550 -4.66 -4.35 -8.05
C SER A 550 -3.68 -5.21 -7.25
N ILE A 551 -2.46 -4.71 -6.97
CA ILE A 551 -1.47 -5.48 -6.22
C ILE A 551 -2.01 -5.92 -4.86
N PHE A 552 -2.76 -5.06 -4.16
CA PHE A 552 -3.33 -5.37 -2.85
C PHE A 552 -4.35 -6.49 -2.91
N PHE A 553 -4.91 -6.76 -4.09
CA PHE A 553 -5.81 -7.89 -4.29
C PHE A 553 -5.10 -9.16 -4.73
N THR A 554 -4.17 -9.04 -5.68
CA THR A 554 -3.45 -10.19 -6.26
C THR A 554 -2.29 -10.68 -5.40
N ASN A 555 -1.83 -9.85 -4.47
CA ASN A 555 -0.76 -10.09 -3.51
C ASN A 555 -1.07 -9.29 -2.25
N PRO A 556 -2.04 -9.73 -1.43
CA PRO A 556 -2.51 -8.95 -0.29
C PRO A 556 -1.43 -8.77 0.78
N PRO A 557 -1.46 -7.64 1.50
CA PRO A 557 -0.61 -7.46 2.67
C PRO A 557 -0.93 -8.48 3.77
N PRO A 558 0.03 -8.78 4.67
CA PRO A 558 -0.26 -9.50 5.91
C PRO A 558 -1.45 -8.90 6.65
N GLY A 559 -2.38 -9.75 7.08
CA GLY A 559 -3.66 -9.35 7.72
C GLY A 559 -4.83 -9.13 6.75
N PHE A 560 -4.59 -9.15 5.42
CA PHE A 560 -5.62 -8.88 4.40
C PHE A 560 -5.78 -10.02 3.38
N ALA A 561 -5.08 -11.13 3.58
CA ALA A 561 -5.27 -12.33 2.76
C ALA A 561 -6.57 -13.03 3.13
N ALA A 562 -7.38 -13.35 2.12
CA ALA A 562 -8.51 -14.24 2.31
C ALA A 562 -7.99 -15.65 2.65
N PRO A 563 -8.80 -16.49 3.34
CA PRO A 563 -8.47 -17.89 3.52
C PRO A 563 -8.06 -18.54 2.20
N GLU A 564 -7.02 -19.38 2.22
CA GLU A 564 -6.44 -19.99 1.02
C GLU A 564 -7.52 -20.56 0.10
N THR A 565 -7.67 -19.97 -1.10
CA THR A 565 -8.52 -20.57 -2.14
C THR A 565 -7.64 -21.33 -3.11
N ILE A 566 -7.68 -22.66 -2.99
CA ILE A 566 -6.92 -23.53 -3.87
C ILE A 566 -7.57 -23.57 -5.26
N ARG A 567 -6.78 -23.34 -6.31
CA ARG A 567 -7.22 -23.50 -7.70
C ARG A 567 -6.55 -24.67 -8.40
N ILE A 568 -7.36 -25.44 -9.13
CA ILE A 568 -6.86 -26.41 -10.11
C ILE A 568 -6.41 -25.65 -11.36
N LEU A 569 -5.11 -25.64 -11.65
CA LEU A 569 -4.61 -25.12 -12.93
C LEU A 569 -4.94 -26.07 -14.10
N LEU A 570 -5.13 -25.50 -15.28
CA LEU A 570 -5.32 -26.29 -16.51
C LEU A 570 -4.09 -27.21 -16.72
N ASN A 571 -4.30 -28.53 -16.90
CA ASN A 571 -3.29 -29.60 -17.00
C ASN A 571 -2.62 -30.10 -15.69
N SER A 572 -3.14 -29.73 -14.51
CA SER A 572 -2.60 -30.22 -13.23
C SER A 572 -2.98 -31.67 -12.90
N VAL A 573 -4.02 -32.23 -13.55
CA VAL A 573 -4.38 -33.64 -13.40
C VAL A 573 -3.55 -34.48 -14.35
N GLN A 574 -2.60 -35.22 -13.81
CA GLN A 574 -1.71 -36.09 -14.59
C GLN A 574 -1.76 -37.52 -14.08
N LYS A 575 -1.39 -38.45 -14.97
CA LYS A 575 -1.06 -39.80 -14.52
C LYS A 575 0.36 -39.72 -13.97
N PRO A 576 0.63 -40.12 -12.71
CA PRO A 576 1.97 -40.09 -12.16
C PRO A 576 2.92 -40.86 -13.07
N LEU A 577 4.08 -40.26 -13.37
CA LEU A 577 5.17 -40.94 -14.07
C LEU A 577 5.71 -41.99 -13.08
N ASN A 578 5.60 -43.26 -13.48
CA ASN A 578 5.97 -44.42 -12.67
C ASN A 578 7.41 -44.35 -12.16
#